data_AF-A0A965EPR5-F1
#
_entry.id   AF-A0A965EPR5-F1
#
_cell.length_a   1.000
_cell.length_b   1.000
_cell.length_c   1.000
_cell.angle_alpha   90.00
_cell.angle_beta   90.00
_cell.angle_gamma   90.00
#
_symmetry.space_group_name_H-M   'P 1'
#
loop_
_entity.id
_entity.type
_entity.pdbx_description
1 polymer ?
#
loop_
_entity_poly.entity_id
_entity_poly.type
_entity_poly.pdbx_seq_one_letter_code
_entity_poly.pdbx_strand_id
1 'polypeptide(L)'
;MVRKIRLTTGLILFVFVAGHLINHILGIHSLAAMEAGREWFLAVWRNPVGTLAFVGAMAVHLLLAAWALYARRSLKMSMGEAFQLVLGFSIPLFLAIHFVGTRGSHQMFGTDDTYAYILIVQWKFAEYGVALQTAGLFAAWIHGCIGLYFWLRLKPWFNSAKPMLFAVAVLIPVGAWLGYYIGGKEALALYEDREWRRAVFNAVNAPDREGVERIYNIAFLVRVFVGGLIGLAMIGRLVRYVLERRRGTYVLRYPEDKTVRNVTGTTILEASRMHGIPHAAVCGGRGRCST
;
A
#
# COMPACT_ATOMS: atom_id res chain seq x y z
N MET A 1 -21.33 0.37 -7.39
CA MET A 1 -20.92 0.73 -6.01
C MET A 1 -19.43 0.47 -5.75
N VAL A 2 -18.95 -0.77 -5.94
CA VAL A 2 -17.56 -1.20 -5.66
C VAL A 2 -16.45 -0.26 -6.18
N ARG A 3 -16.55 0.24 -7.41
CA ARG A 3 -15.55 1.16 -7.98
C ARG A 3 -15.43 2.47 -7.19
N LYS A 4 -16.55 3.04 -6.74
CA LYS A 4 -16.56 4.28 -5.94
C LYS A 4 -15.92 4.03 -4.57
N ILE A 5 -16.25 2.91 -3.94
CA ILE A 5 -15.67 2.51 -2.65
C ILE A 5 -14.15 2.35 -2.79
N ARG A 6 -13.67 1.57 -3.78
CA ARG A 6 -12.23 1.38 -4.01
C ARG A 6 -11.47 2.69 -4.25
N LEU A 7 -12.07 3.61 -5.00
CA LEU A 7 -11.48 4.93 -5.22
C LEU A 7 -11.43 5.73 -3.92
N THR A 8 -12.53 5.77 -3.17
CA THR A 8 -12.63 6.55 -1.93
C THR A 8 -11.63 6.04 -0.88
N THR A 9 -11.58 4.73 -0.66
CA THR A 9 -10.61 4.15 0.28
C THR A 9 -9.18 4.35 -0.19
N GLY A 10 -8.92 4.22 -1.50
CA GLY A 10 -7.60 4.52 -2.06
C GLY A 10 -7.17 5.97 -1.87
N LEU A 11 -8.09 6.93 -2.01
CA LEU A 11 -7.80 8.35 -1.77
C LEU A 11 -7.54 8.64 -0.29
N ILE A 12 -8.32 8.06 0.63
CA ILE A 12 -8.08 8.21 2.08
C ILE A 12 -6.67 7.71 2.43
N LEU A 13 -6.31 6.52 1.96
CA LEU A 13 -4.96 5.96 2.18
C LEU A 13 -3.87 6.79 1.51
N PHE A 14 -4.12 7.33 0.32
CA PHE A 14 -3.17 8.20 -0.35
C PHE A 14 -2.92 9.49 0.43
N VAL A 15 -3.96 10.13 0.97
CA VAL A 15 -3.83 11.34 1.80
C VAL A 15 -3.09 11.02 3.11
N PHE A 16 -3.37 9.87 3.73
CA PHE A 16 -2.61 9.40 4.90
C PHE A 16 -1.11 9.25 4.58
N VAL A 17 -0.78 8.52 3.52
CA VAL A 17 0.62 8.29 3.12
C VAL A 17 1.29 9.61 2.71
N ALA A 18 0.62 10.46 1.93
CA ALA A 18 1.17 11.74 1.53
C ALA A 18 1.47 12.64 2.74
N GLY A 19 0.53 12.77 3.69
CA GLY A 19 0.76 13.51 4.93
C GLY A 19 1.91 12.94 5.75
N HIS A 20 2.01 11.60 5.84
CA HIS A 20 3.09 10.94 6.57
C HIS A 20 4.45 11.20 5.91
N LEU A 21 4.55 11.12 4.58
CA LEU A 21 5.79 11.40 3.85
C LEU A 21 6.17 12.88 3.91
N ILE A 22 5.20 13.80 3.84
CA ILE A 22 5.45 15.23 4.07
C ILE A 22 6.04 15.45 5.46
N ASN A 23 5.55 14.73 6.47
CA ASN A 23 6.13 14.80 7.82
C ASN A 23 7.59 14.35 7.85
N HIS A 24 7.94 13.27 7.12
CA HIS A 24 9.32 12.82 7.00
C HIS A 24 10.24 13.86 6.33
N ILE A 25 9.74 14.65 5.37
CA ILE A 25 10.52 15.72 4.73
C ILE A 25 11.04 16.73 5.77
N LEU A 26 10.30 16.97 6.86
CA LEU A 26 10.73 17.88 7.93
C LEU A 26 12.06 17.46 8.57
N GLY A 27 12.43 16.17 8.46
CA GLY A 27 13.72 15.65 8.93
C GLY A 27 14.93 16.17 8.16
N ILE A 28 14.73 16.80 7.00
CA ILE A 28 15.79 17.55 6.32
C ILE A 28 16.22 18.74 7.16
N HIS A 29 15.28 19.35 7.90
CA HIS A 29 15.55 20.48 8.78
C HIS A 29 16.08 20.01 10.13
N SER A 30 15.34 19.16 10.84
CA SER A 30 15.78 18.58 12.12
C SER A 30 14.83 17.49 12.61
N LEU A 31 15.31 16.64 13.52
CA LEU A 31 14.49 15.69 14.27
C LEU A 31 13.35 16.39 15.03
N ALA A 32 13.62 17.54 15.65
CA ALA A 32 12.61 18.33 16.35
C ALA A 32 11.48 18.81 15.41
N ALA A 33 11.81 19.16 14.15
CA ALA A 33 10.79 19.54 13.17
C ALA A 33 9.91 18.35 12.77
N MET A 34 10.48 17.13 12.66
CA MET A 34 9.69 15.91 12.43
C MET A 34 8.70 15.65 13.57
N GLU A 35 9.14 15.84 14.82
CA GLU A 35 8.28 15.66 16.01
C GLU A 35 7.16 16.69 16.05
N ALA A 36 7.47 17.98 15.83
CA ALA A 36 6.44 19.01 15.79
C ALA A 36 5.39 18.73 14.71
N GLY A 37 5.81 18.26 13.54
CA GLY A 37 4.89 17.79 12.51
C GLY A 37 4.11 16.53 12.92
N ARG A 38 4.75 15.60 13.65
CA ARG A 38 4.13 14.36 14.15
C ARG A 38 2.90 14.67 14.97
N GLU A 39 2.96 15.69 15.84
CA GLU A 39 1.83 16.09 16.68
C GLU A 39 0.60 16.44 15.85
N TRP A 40 0.77 17.25 14.80
CA TRP A 40 -0.31 17.59 13.87
C TRP A 40 -0.80 16.37 13.08
N PHE A 41 0.13 15.53 12.61
CA PHE A 41 -0.23 14.31 11.90
C PHE A 41 -1.07 13.36 12.77
N LEU A 42 -0.69 13.18 14.03
CA LEU A 42 -1.42 12.36 14.99
C LEU A 42 -2.74 13.02 15.39
N ALA A 43 -2.81 14.34 15.54
CA ALA A 43 -4.07 15.03 15.82
C ALA A 43 -5.12 14.74 14.73
N VAL A 44 -4.71 14.69 13.46
CA VAL A 44 -5.59 14.39 12.31
C VAL A 44 -5.95 12.91 12.21
N TRP A 45 -5.01 12.00 12.44
CA TRP A 45 -5.20 10.57 12.13
C TRP A 45 -5.44 9.67 13.34
N ARG A 46 -5.04 10.10 14.54
CA ARG A 46 -5.12 9.31 15.79
C ARG A 46 -6.37 9.60 16.61
N ASN A 47 -7.21 10.55 16.22
CA ASN A 47 -8.57 10.71 16.75
C ASN A 47 -9.52 9.61 16.22
N PRO A 48 -10.73 9.43 16.81
CA PRO A 48 -11.66 8.38 16.41
C PRO A 48 -12.07 8.40 14.93
N VAL A 49 -12.30 9.59 14.36
CA VAL A 49 -12.71 9.76 12.96
C VAL A 49 -11.56 9.41 12.01
N GLY A 50 -10.37 9.96 12.26
CA GLY A 50 -9.16 9.65 11.49
C GLY A 50 -8.79 8.17 11.56
N THR A 51 -8.91 7.57 12.75
CA THR A 51 -8.63 6.14 12.96
C THR A 51 -9.63 5.27 12.20
N LEU A 52 -10.93 5.56 12.31
CA LEU A 52 -11.96 4.83 11.57
C LEU A 52 -11.77 4.97 10.06
N ALA A 53 -11.46 6.18 9.57
CA ALA A 53 -11.19 6.42 8.17
C ALA A 53 -9.98 5.62 7.68
N PHE A 54 -8.85 5.66 8.39
CA PHE A 54 -7.64 4.95 8.01
C PHE A 54 -7.80 3.43 8.08
N VAL A 55 -8.19 2.88 9.24
CA VAL A 55 -8.30 1.43 9.44
C VAL A 55 -9.41 0.85 8.56
N GLY A 56 -10.56 1.53 8.47
CA GLY A 56 -11.67 1.13 7.61
C GLY A 56 -11.29 1.18 6.13
N ALA A 57 -10.61 2.23 5.68
CA ALA A 57 -10.12 2.32 4.31
C ALA A 57 -9.09 1.22 4.01
N MET A 58 -8.14 0.97 4.92
CA MET A 58 -7.12 -0.07 4.76
C MET A 58 -7.77 -1.45 4.60
N ALA A 59 -8.66 -1.82 5.52
CA ALA A 59 -9.34 -3.12 5.49
C ALA A 59 -10.16 -3.29 4.22
N VAL A 60 -11.03 -2.32 3.90
CA VAL A 60 -11.88 -2.39 2.71
C VAL A 60 -11.06 -2.37 1.42
N HIS A 61 -10.00 -1.56 1.35
CA HIS A 61 -9.14 -1.50 0.16
C HIS A 61 -8.42 -2.83 -0.09
N LEU A 62 -7.85 -3.44 0.97
CA LEU A 62 -7.18 -4.73 0.89
C LEU A 62 -8.13 -5.87 0.49
N LEU A 63 -9.32 -5.93 1.11
CA LEU A 63 -10.33 -6.94 0.77
C LEU A 63 -10.83 -6.78 -0.67
N LEU A 64 -11.02 -5.53 -1.14
CA LEU A 64 -11.37 -5.28 -2.53
C LEU A 64 -10.23 -5.61 -3.51
N ALA A 65 -8.97 -5.47 -3.10
CA ALA A 65 -7.82 -5.90 -3.88
C ALA A 65 -7.75 -7.44 -3.99
N ALA A 66 -7.95 -8.16 -2.89
CA ALA A 66 -8.04 -9.62 -2.87
C ALA A 66 -9.23 -10.13 -3.70
N TRP A 67 -10.39 -9.49 -3.56
CA TRP A 67 -11.55 -9.77 -4.40
C TRP A 67 -11.27 -9.52 -5.88
N ALA A 68 -10.63 -8.40 -6.23
CA ALA A 68 -10.28 -8.10 -7.61
C ALA A 68 -9.26 -9.10 -8.18
N LEU A 69 -8.33 -9.60 -7.36
CA LEU A 69 -7.43 -10.69 -7.73
C LEU A 69 -8.23 -11.97 -8.01
N TYR A 70 -9.11 -12.38 -7.10
CA TYR A 70 -9.97 -13.57 -7.27
C TYR A 70 -10.92 -13.45 -8.48
N ALA A 71 -11.54 -12.29 -8.68
CA ALA A 71 -12.56 -12.09 -9.71
C ALA A 71 -11.99 -12.11 -11.14
N ARG A 72 -10.70 -11.82 -11.33
CA ARG A 72 -10.07 -11.86 -12.65
C ARG A 72 -10.04 -13.29 -13.21
N ARG A 73 -10.45 -13.47 -14.47
CA ARG A 73 -10.29 -14.73 -15.20
C ARG A 73 -8.87 -14.96 -15.71
N SER A 74 -8.23 -13.90 -16.21
CA SER A 74 -6.85 -13.95 -16.71
C SER A 74 -5.90 -13.12 -15.84
N LEU A 75 -4.63 -13.55 -15.76
CA LEU A 75 -3.53 -12.74 -15.22
C LEU A 75 -2.74 -12.02 -16.31
N LYS A 76 -3.14 -12.14 -17.59
CA LYS A 76 -2.62 -11.28 -18.65
C LYS A 76 -3.09 -9.85 -18.39
N MET A 77 -2.15 -8.96 -18.09
CA MET A 77 -2.41 -7.57 -17.76
C MET A 77 -1.28 -6.68 -18.28
N SER A 78 -1.54 -5.38 -18.42
CA SER A 78 -0.47 -4.45 -18.77
C SER A 78 0.55 -4.33 -17.63
N MET A 79 1.78 -3.92 -17.94
CA MET A 79 2.84 -3.74 -16.94
C MET A 79 2.40 -2.85 -15.78
N GLY A 80 1.72 -1.73 -16.05
CA GLY A 80 1.22 -0.84 -14.99
C GLY A 80 0.20 -1.48 -14.06
N GLU A 81 -0.64 -2.41 -14.56
CA GLU A 81 -1.58 -3.15 -13.72
C GLU A 81 -0.86 -4.19 -12.85
N ALA A 82 0.15 -4.87 -13.41
CA ALA A 82 0.96 -5.84 -12.68
C ALA A 82 1.74 -5.15 -11.55
N PHE A 83 2.43 -4.05 -11.86
CA PHE A 83 3.14 -3.25 -10.85
C PHE A 83 2.20 -2.75 -9.76
N GLN A 84 1.04 -2.17 -10.13
CA GLN A 84 0.10 -1.70 -9.12
C GLN A 84 -0.36 -2.80 -8.16
N LEU A 85 -0.59 -4.01 -8.68
CA LEU A 85 -1.04 -5.16 -7.90
C LEU A 85 0.07 -5.68 -6.97
N VAL A 86 1.28 -5.88 -7.52
CA VAL A 86 2.44 -6.38 -6.77
C VAL A 86 2.81 -5.41 -5.65
N LEU A 87 2.93 -4.11 -5.97
CA LEU A 87 3.23 -3.09 -4.96
C LEU A 87 2.11 -2.98 -3.92
N GLY A 88 0.84 -3.08 -4.34
CA GLY A 88 -0.31 -3.02 -3.44
C GLY A 88 -0.27 -4.09 -2.34
N PHE A 89 0.08 -5.33 -2.71
CA PHE A 89 0.21 -6.43 -1.75
C PHE A 89 1.55 -6.46 -1.01
N SER A 90 2.62 -5.89 -1.56
CA SER A 90 3.92 -5.83 -0.87
C SER A 90 3.92 -4.84 0.29
N ILE A 91 3.14 -3.75 0.21
CA ILE A 91 3.04 -2.72 1.26
C ILE A 91 2.75 -3.32 2.65
N PRO A 92 1.64 -4.06 2.88
CA PRO A 92 1.36 -4.61 4.20
C PRO A 92 2.35 -5.72 4.60
N LEU A 93 3.05 -6.37 3.66
CA LEU A 93 4.08 -7.36 3.98
C LEU A 93 5.35 -6.69 4.51
N PHE A 94 5.79 -5.61 3.86
CA PHE A 94 6.95 -4.82 4.27
C PHE A 94 6.68 -4.03 5.56
N LEU A 95 5.50 -3.39 5.63
CA LEU A 95 5.15 -2.46 6.72
C LEU A 95 4.38 -3.11 7.88
N ALA A 96 4.20 -4.44 7.92
CA ALA A 96 3.54 -5.10 9.04
C ALA A 96 4.18 -4.72 10.39
N ILE A 97 5.51 -4.83 10.49
CA ILE A 97 6.24 -4.49 11.71
C ILE A 97 6.21 -2.98 11.98
N HIS A 98 6.15 -2.15 10.94
CA HIS A 98 6.00 -0.70 11.10
C HIS A 98 4.66 -0.35 11.74
N PHE A 99 3.55 -0.88 11.24
CA PHE A 99 2.21 -0.60 11.78
C PHE A 99 2.03 -1.14 13.20
N VAL A 100 2.48 -2.37 13.45
CA VAL A 100 2.35 -2.99 14.78
C VAL A 100 3.32 -2.35 15.76
N GLY A 101 4.55 -2.06 15.36
CA GLY A 101 5.57 -1.45 16.21
C GLY A 101 5.32 0.02 16.57
N THR A 102 4.49 0.73 15.79
CA THR A 102 4.05 2.10 16.09
C THR A 102 2.66 2.11 16.73
N ARG A 103 1.61 2.17 15.91
CA ARG A 103 0.21 2.25 16.35
C ARG A 103 -0.19 1.07 17.23
N GLY A 104 0.21 -0.15 16.88
CA GLY A 104 -0.10 -1.34 17.67
C GLY A 104 0.54 -1.28 19.06
N SER A 105 1.82 -0.92 19.12
CA SER A 105 2.59 -0.76 20.35
C SER A 105 1.95 0.30 21.27
N HIS A 106 1.60 1.47 20.73
CA HIS A 106 0.87 2.50 21.46
C HIS A 106 -0.47 1.99 22.01
N GLN A 107 -1.22 1.22 21.24
CA GLN A 107 -2.54 0.71 21.68
C GLN A 107 -2.43 -0.38 22.75
N MET A 108 -1.42 -1.25 22.65
CA MET A 108 -1.25 -2.39 23.57
C MET A 108 -0.50 -2.01 24.84
N PHE A 109 0.46 -1.09 24.75
CA PHE A 109 1.43 -0.83 25.82
C PHE A 109 1.51 0.66 26.21
N GLY A 110 0.80 1.55 25.53
CA GLY A 110 0.90 2.99 25.80
C GLY A 110 2.24 3.60 25.37
N THR A 111 2.99 2.91 24.50
CA THR A 111 4.26 3.36 23.95
C THR A 111 4.10 4.68 23.19
N ASP A 112 4.91 5.68 23.50
CA ASP A 112 5.01 6.89 22.68
C ASP A 112 5.96 6.66 21.50
N ASP A 113 5.37 6.52 20.32
CA ASP A 113 6.03 6.35 19.03
C ASP A 113 6.61 7.67 18.51
N THR A 114 7.53 8.28 19.28
CA THR A 114 8.33 9.45 18.87
C THR A 114 9.24 9.10 17.70
N TYR A 115 9.52 10.07 16.83
CA TYR A 115 10.55 9.92 15.79
C TYR A 115 11.90 9.53 16.38
N ALA A 116 12.34 10.18 17.47
CA ALA A 116 13.61 9.86 18.11
C ALA A 116 13.70 8.35 18.43
N TYR A 117 12.72 7.83 19.15
CA TYR A 117 12.66 6.43 19.54
C TYR A 117 12.55 5.49 18.33
N ILE A 118 11.62 5.75 17.42
CA ILE A 118 11.36 4.87 16.27
C ILE A 118 12.55 4.85 15.30
N LEU A 119 13.21 5.98 15.06
CA LEU A 119 14.41 6.04 14.24
C LEU A 119 15.56 5.25 14.87
N ILE A 120 15.79 5.38 16.18
CA ILE A 120 16.80 4.60 16.89
C ILE A 120 16.52 3.10 16.75
N VAL A 121 15.27 2.67 16.98
CA VAL A 121 14.87 1.27 16.80
C VAL A 121 15.16 0.78 15.39
N GLN A 122 14.80 1.55 14.37
CA GLN A 122 14.94 1.14 12.97
C GLN A 122 16.38 1.16 12.46
N TRP A 123 17.18 2.14 12.87
CA TRP A 123 18.55 2.32 12.39
C TRP A 123 19.59 1.56 13.21
N LYS A 124 19.37 1.39 14.53
CA LYS A 124 20.34 0.74 15.44
C LYS A 124 20.02 -0.71 15.74
N PHE A 125 18.74 -1.05 15.95
CA PHE A 125 18.35 -2.33 16.53
C PHE A 125 17.66 -3.28 15.56
N ALA A 126 17.11 -2.78 14.46
CA ALA A 126 16.47 -3.59 13.43
C ALA A 126 17.42 -3.79 12.24
N GLU A 127 18.01 -4.98 12.13
CA GLU A 127 18.97 -5.36 11.06
C GLU A 127 18.47 -4.98 9.65
N TYR A 128 17.20 -5.26 9.34
CA TYR A 128 16.57 -4.94 8.05
C TYR A 128 15.62 -3.74 8.12
N GLY A 129 15.61 -2.99 9.22
CA GLY A 129 14.65 -1.91 9.48
C GLY A 129 14.65 -0.85 8.38
N VAL A 130 15.82 -0.26 8.11
CA VAL A 130 16.01 0.77 7.08
C VAL A 130 15.60 0.28 5.69
N ALA A 131 15.97 -0.95 5.33
CA ALA A 131 15.65 -1.54 4.03
C ALA A 131 14.14 -1.75 3.86
N LEU A 132 13.46 -2.28 4.88
CA LEU A 132 12.01 -2.50 4.87
C LEU A 132 11.23 -1.18 4.82
N GLN A 133 11.63 -0.16 5.58
CA GLN A 133 10.98 1.16 5.51
C GLN A 133 11.18 1.82 4.16
N THR A 134 12.39 1.74 3.59
CA THR A 134 12.69 2.26 2.26
C THR A 134 11.85 1.56 1.19
N ALA A 135 11.80 0.23 1.21
CA ALA A 135 10.98 -0.54 0.28
C ALA A 135 9.48 -0.24 0.44
N GLY A 136 9.00 -0.13 1.69
CA GLY A 136 7.62 0.21 2.00
C GLY A 136 7.22 1.61 1.54
N LEU A 137 8.08 2.61 1.72
CA LEU A 137 7.90 3.99 1.25
C LEU A 137 7.70 4.02 -0.26
N PHE A 138 8.65 3.47 -1.02
CA PHE A 138 8.56 3.50 -2.48
C PHE A 138 7.40 2.63 -2.98
N ALA A 139 7.13 1.48 -2.37
CA ALA A 139 6.00 0.65 -2.75
C ALA A 139 4.66 1.38 -2.55
N ALA A 140 4.45 2.01 -1.39
CA ALA A 140 3.22 2.76 -1.09
C ALA A 140 3.05 3.97 -2.02
N TRP A 141 4.11 4.74 -2.21
CA TRP A 141 4.06 5.96 -3.03
C TRP A 141 3.82 5.65 -4.50
N ILE A 142 4.59 4.71 -5.08
CA ILE A 142 4.45 4.32 -6.49
C ILE A 142 3.09 3.66 -6.73
N HIS A 143 2.63 2.77 -5.83
CA HIS A 143 1.29 2.18 -5.91
C HIS A 143 0.20 3.26 -5.96
N GLY A 144 0.28 4.24 -5.06
CA GLY A 144 -0.62 5.39 -5.01
C GLY A 144 -0.60 6.22 -6.29
N CYS A 145 0.59 6.57 -6.78
CA CYS A 145 0.76 7.33 -8.02
C CYS A 145 0.18 6.63 -9.25
N ILE A 146 0.38 5.31 -9.38
CA ILE A 146 -0.23 4.54 -10.48
C ILE A 146 -1.76 4.55 -10.35
N GLY A 147 -2.29 4.43 -9.13
CA GLY A 147 -3.72 4.51 -8.86
C GLY A 147 -4.34 5.84 -9.26
N LEU A 148 -3.70 6.94 -8.86
CA LEU A 148 -4.11 8.29 -9.27
C LEU A 148 -3.99 8.48 -10.78
N TYR A 149 -2.91 8.04 -11.40
CA TYR A 149 -2.74 8.12 -12.85
C TYR A 149 -3.88 7.43 -13.60
N PHE A 150 -4.22 6.19 -13.23
CA PHE A 150 -5.32 5.46 -13.86
C PHE A 150 -6.70 6.12 -13.65
N TRP A 151 -6.86 6.89 -12.59
CA TRP A 151 -8.09 7.65 -12.33
C TRP A 151 -8.13 8.99 -13.08
N LEU A 152 -7.03 9.76 -13.02
CA LEU A 152 -6.96 11.14 -13.48
C LEU A 152 -6.68 11.27 -14.98
N ARG A 153 -6.02 10.30 -15.63
CA ARG A 153 -5.62 10.39 -17.06
C ARG A 153 -6.76 10.62 -18.05
N LEU A 154 -8.01 10.39 -17.64
CA LEU A 154 -9.21 10.61 -18.47
C LEU A 154 -9.85 11.97 -18.23
N LYS A 155 -9.29 12.80 -17.33
CA LYS A 155 -9.82 14.13 -17.00
C LYS A 155 -9.24 15.17 -17.97
N PRO A 156 -10.06 16.09 -18.51
CA PRO A 156 -9.59 17.08 -19.49
C PRO A 156 -8.40 17.92 -19.01
N TRP A 157 -8.38 18.28 -17.72
CA TRP A 157 -7.33 19.08 -17.10
C TRP A 157 -6.04 18.30 -16.81
N PHE A 158 -6.05 16.96 -16.90
CA PHE A 158 -4.89 16.17 -16.48
C PHE A 158 -3.65 16.47 -17.33
N ASN A 159 -3.82 16.69 -18.63
CA ASN A 159 -2.70 16.95 -19.52
C ASN A 159 -1.95 18.24 -19.16
N SER A 160 -2.65 19.29 -18.71
CA SER A 160 -2.02 20.55 -18.27
C SER A 160 -1.39 20.42 -16.87
N ALA A 161 -1.99 19.67 -15.96
CA ALA A 161 -1.46 19.46 -14.61
C ALA A 161 -0.35 18.39 -14.53
N LYS A 162 -0.21 17.54 -15.56
CA LYS A 162 0.71 16.39 -15.58
C LYS A 162 2.16 16.76 -15.20
N PRO A 163 2.78 17.84 -15.70
CA PRO A 163 4.16 18.19 -15.33
C PRO A 163 4.32 18.47 -13.84
N MET A 164 3.40 19.23 -13.25
CA MET A 164 3.40 19.52 -11.81
C MET A 164 3.17 18.25 -10.98
N LEU A 165 2.19 17.42 -11.35
CA LEU A 165 1.94 16.16 -10.66
C LEU A 165 3.14 15.21 -10.74
N PHE A 166 3.86 15.21 -11.86
CA PHE A 166 5.09 14.42 -12.00
C PHE A 166 6.20 14.95 -11.08
N ALA A 167 6.40 16.26 -11.02
CA ALA A 167 7.36 16.86 -10.09
C ALA A 167 7.05 16.47 -8.63
N VAL A 168 5.78 16.57 -8.21
CA VAL A 168 5.33 16.13 -6.88
C VAL A 168 5.58 14.64 -6.66
N ALA A 169 5.29 13.81 -7.66
CA ALA A 169 5.49 12.37 -7.59
C ALA A 169 6.97 11.97 -7.41
N VAL A 170 7.92 12.81 -7.85
CA VAL A 170 9.35 12.58 -7.66
C VAL A 170 9.88 13.23 -6.37
N LEU A 171 9.51 14.48 -6.10
CA LEU A 171 10.07 15.26 -4.99
C LEU A 171 9.64 14.73 -3.62
N ILE A 172 8.38 14.30 -3.45
CA ILE A 172 7.90 13.81 -2.15
C ILE A 172 8.69 12.58 -1.65
N PRO A 173 8.83 11.47 -2.41
CA PRO A 173 9.53 10.30 -1.91
C PRO A 173 11.03 10.54 -1.72
N VAL A 174 11.65 11.38 -2.57
CA VAL A 174 13.06 11.77 -2.43
C VAL A 174 13.26 12.59 -1.15
N GLY A 175 12.46 13.64 -0.96
CA GLY A 175 12.53 14.47 0.24
C GLY A 175 12.23 13.68 1.52
N ALA A 176 11.22 12.81 1.49
CA ALA A 176 10.85 11.99 2.64
C ALA A 176 11.97 11.01 3.02
N TRP A 177 12.60 10.37 2.03
CA TRP A 177 13.72 9.47 2.30
C TRP A 177 14.96 10.23 2.79
N LEU A 178 15.26 11.40 2.24
CA LEU A 178 16.35 12.25 2.72
C LEU A 178 16.11 12.71 4.17
N GLY A 179 14.90 13.14 4.51
CA GLY A 179 14.56 13.53 5.87
C GLY A 179 14.59 12.35 6.85
N TYR A 180 14.14 11.17 6.43
CA TYR A 180 14.29 9.92 7.20
C TYR A 180 15.77 9.57 7.45
N TYR A 181 16.63 9.74 6.44
CA TYR A 181 18.07 9.50 6.56
C TYR A 181 18.76 10.51 7.48
N ILE A 182 18.52 11.81 7.28
CA ILE A 182 19.12 12.89 8.07
C ILE A 182 18.65 12.80 9.53
N GLY A 183 17.35 12.68 9.76
CA GLY A 183 16.79 12.48 11.09
C GLY A 183 17.30 11.21 11.76
N GLY A 184 17.49 10.12 10.99
CA GLY A 184 18.11 8.89 11.49
C GLY A 184 19.53 9.10 12.00
N LYS A 185 20.37 9.83 11.26
CA LYS A 185 21.72 10.20 11.72
C LYS A 185 21.69 11.06 12.99
N GLU A 186 20.80 12.05 13.05
CA GLU A 186 20.64 12.90 14.22
C GLU A 186 20.22 12.09 15.45
N ALA A 187 19.23 11.21 15.31
CA ALA A 187 18.76 10.34 16.39
C ALA A 187 19.85 9.36 16.87
N LEU A 188 20.66 8.81 15.96
CA LEU A 188 21.81 7.98 16.33
C LEU A 188 22.90 8.75 17.06
N ALA A 189 23.18 10.00 16.65
CA ALA A 189 24.15 10.86 17.33
C ALA A 189 23.68 11.18 18.77
N LEU A 190 22.40 11.51 18.95
CA LEU A 190 21.80 11.75 20.26
C LEU A 190 21.83 10.49 21.15
N TYR A 191 21.66 9.30 20.57
CA TYR A 191 21.69 8.04 21.32
C TYR A 191 23.05 7.74 22.00
N GLU A 192 24.14 8.32 21.52
CA GLU A 192 25.47 8.15 22.14
C GLU A 192 25.58 8.87 23.49
N ASP A 193 24.78 9.91 23.71
CA ASP A 193 24.63 10.54 25.03
C ASP A 193 23.83 9.61 25.98
N ARG A 194 24.49 9.20 27.07
CA ARG A 194 23.92 8.28 28.05
C ARG A 194 22.77 8.89 28.85
N GLU A 195 22.84 10.17 29.17
CA GLU A 195 21.80 10.85 29.95
C GLU A 195 20.56 11.08 29.08
N TRP A 196 20.77 11.61 27.87
CA TRP A 196 19.70 11.79 26.89
C TRP A 196 19.00 10.47 26.59
N ARG A 197 19.77 9.41 26.32
CA ARG A 197 19.22 8.07 26.04
C ARG A 197 18.35 7.56 27.19
N ARG A 198 18.81 7.69 28.44
CA ARG A 198 18.02 7.26 29.61
C ARG A 198 16.72 8.07 29.70
N ALA A 199 16.80 9.39 29.54
CA ALA A 199 15.63 10.25 29.60
C ALA A 199 14.57 9.87 28.55
N VAL A 200 14.98 9.69 27.28
CA VAL A 200 14.07 9.32 26.20
C VAL A 200 13.47 7.95 26.40
N PHE A 201 14.28 6.92 26.70
CA PHE A 201 13.76 5.55 26.85
C PHE A 201 12.87 5.38 28.08
N ASN A 202 13.08 6.18 29.13
CA ASN A 202 12.18 6.22 30.29
C ASN A 202 10.84 6.91 29.97
N ALA A 203 10.83 7.87 29.06
CA ALA A 203 9.62 8.65 28.72
C ALA A 203 8.69 7.93 27.73
N VAL A 204 9.20 7.06 26.87
CA VAL A 204 8.44 6.47 25.75
C VAL A 204 7.64 5.22 26.10
N ASN A 205 7.66 4.76 27.36
CA ASN A 205 7.03 3.50 27.78
C ASN A 205 7.37 2.33 26.84
N ALA A 206 8.67 2.13 26.57
CA ALA A 206 9.11 1.09 25.64
C ALA A 206 8.65 -0.30 26.14
N PRO A 207 8.10 -1.16 25.26
CA PRO A 207 7.69 -2.50 25.64
C PRO A 207 8.89 -3.31 26.14
N ASP A 208 8.64 -4.15 27.14
CA ASP A 208 9.60 -5.11 27.63
C ASP A 208 9.82 -6.25 26.63
N ARG A 209 10.63 -7.24 27.00
CA ARG A 209 10.96 -8.35 26.11
C ARG A 209 9.71 -9.10 25.61
N GLU A 210 8.76 -9.40 26.50
CA GLU A 210 7.52 -10.10 26.12
C GLU A 210 6.68 -9.23 25.19
N GLY A 211 6.58 -7.93 25.47
CA GLY A 211 5.88 -6.97 24.61
C GLY A 211 6.47 -6.88 23.21
N VAL A 212 7.81 -6.87 23.11
CA VAL A 212 8.52 -6.90 21.82
C VAL A 212 8.24 -8.21 21.08
N GLU A 213 8.37 -9.37 21.73
CA GLU A 213 8.05 -10.67 21.12
C GLU A 213 6.60 -10.71 20.61
N ARG A 214 5.64 -10.15 21.38
CA ARG A 214 4.24 -10.02 20.96
C ARG A 214 4.08 -9.14 19.72
N ILE A 215 4.79 -8.01 19.62
CA ILE A 215 4.78 -7.13 18.44
C ILE A 215 5.25 -7.90 17.19
N TYR A 216 6.36 -8.64 17.29
CA TYR A 216 6.88 -9.42 16.16
C TYR A 216 5.91 -10.55 15.76
N ASN A 217 5.30 -11.23 16.73
CA ASN A 217 4.30 -12.27 16.47
C ASN A 217 3.08 -11.72 15.75
N ILE A 218 2.53 -10.58 16.19
CA ILE A 218 1.40 -9.94 15.51
C ILE A 218 1.80 -9.50 14.10
N ALA A 219 2.98 -8.89 13.92
CA ALA A 219 3.46 -8.50 12.60
C ALA A 219 3.62 -9.73 11.67
N PHE A 220 4.08 -10.86 12.20
CA PHE A 220 4.11 -12.12 11.45
C PHE A 220 2.70 -12.61 11.08
N LEU A 221 1.74 -12.58 12.01
CA LEU A 221 0.35 -12.94 11.74
C LEU A 221 -0.29 -12.03 10.68
N VAL A 222 0.02 -10.73 10.66
CA VAL A 222 -0.41 -9.82 9.58
C VAL A 222 0.14 -10.27 8.23
N ARG A 223 1.42 -10.66 8.15
CA ARG A 223 2.02 -11.19 6.91
C ARG A 223 1.36 -12.50 6.47
N VAL A 224 1.13 -13.42 7.41
CA VAL A 224 0.43 -14.69 7.16
C VAL A 224 -0.99 -14.43 6.68
N PHE A 225 -1.71 -13.49 7.28
CA PHE A 225 -3.06 -13.11 6.87
C PHE A 225 -3.07 -12.59 5.42
N VAL A 226 -2.17 -11.67 5.07
CA VAL A 226 -2.09 -11.13 3.70
C VAL A 226 -1.67 -12.22 2.71
N GLY A 227 -0.66 -13.04 3.05
CA GLY A 227 -0.25 -14.18 2.23
C GLY A 227 -1.39 -15.18 2.03
N GLY A 228 -2.16 -15.45 3.09
CA GLY A 228 -3.36 -16.28 3.07
C GLY A 228 -4.47 -15.72 2.18
N LEU A 229 -4.71 -14.41 2.21
CA LEU A 229 -5.66 -13.75 1.30
C LEU A 229 -5.25 -13.91 -0.17
N ILE A 230 -3.96 -13.73 -0.48
CA ILE A 230 -3.44 -13.94 -1.84
C ILE A 230 -3.58 -15.40 -2.25
N GLY A 231 -3.16 -16.33 -1.38
CA GLY A 231 -3.25 -17.77 -1.61
C GLY A 231 -4.70 -18.22 -1.83
N LEU A 232 -5.62 -17.79 -0.99
CA LEU A 232 -7.04 -18.09 -1.10
C LEU A 232 -7.65 -17.53 -2.39
N ALA A 233 -7.28 -16.30 -2.77
CA ALA A 233 -7.73 -15.72 -4.04
C ALA A 233 -7.23 -16.54 -5.25
N MET A 234 -5.98 -17.00 -5.22
CA MET A 234 -5.38 -17.81 -6.28
C MET A 234 -5.97 -19.22 -6.36
N ILE A 235 -6.11 -19.90 -5.22
CA ILE A 235 -6.75 -21.23 -5.13
C ILE A 235 -8.20 -21.12 -5.58
N GLY A 236 -8.94 -20.12 -5.11
CA GLY A 236 -10.32 -19.88 -5.50
C GLY A 236 -10.48 -19.68 -7.00
N ARG A 237 -9.53 -19.03 -7.67
CA ARG A 237 -9.53 -18.90 -9.13
C ARG A 237 -9.36 -20.23 -9.83
N LEU A 238 -8.43 -21.06 -9.37
CA LEU A 238 -8.18 -22.39 -9.94
C LEU A 238 -9.42 -23.27 -9.77
N VAL A 239 -9.99 -23.30 -8.56
CA VAL A 239 -11.22 -24.04 -8.27
C VAL A 239 -12.37 -23.56 -9.17
N ARG A 240 -12.59 -22.25 -9.26
CA ARG A 240 -13.63 -21.68 -10.13
C ARG A 240 -13.42 -22.09 -11.59
N TYR A 241 -12.19 -21.98 -12.10
CA TYR A 241 -11.85 -22.38 -13.47
C TYR A 241 -12.17 -23.86 -13.74
N VAL A 242 -11.80 -24.76 -12.83
CA VAL A 242 -12.09 -26.20 -12.96
C VAL A 242 -13.60 -26.46 -12.95
N LEU A 243 -14.34 -25.82 -12.03
CA LEU A 243 -15.79 -25.99 -11.90
C LEU A 243 -16.54 -25.45 -13.13
N GLU A 244 -16.14 -24.30 -13.65
CA GLU A 244 -16.76 -23.70 -14.85
C GLU A 244 -16.44 -24.51 -16.10
N ARG A 245 -15.25 -25.10 -16.21
CA ARG A 245 -14.92 -26.01 -17.32
C ARG A 245 -15.82 -27.25 -17.33
N ARG A 246 -16.27 -27.73 -16.17
CA ARG A 246 -17.25 -28.82 -16.07
C ARG A 246 -18.65 -28.41 -16.52
N ARG A 247 -18.99 -27.12 -16.49
CA ARG A 247 -20.29 -26.57 -16.96
C ARG A 247 -20.34 -26.37 -18.49
N GLY A 248 -19.32 -26.84 -19.22
CA GLY A 248 -19.26 -26.76 -20.67
C GLY A 248 -18.47 -25.56 -21.18
N THR A 249 -18.22 -25.59 -22.49
CA THR A 249 -17.48 -24.55 -23.21
C THR A 249 -18.30 -24.02 -24.36
N TYR A 250 -18.09 -22.76 -24.72
CA TYR A 250 -18.66 -22.16 -25.92
C TYR A 250 -17.55 -21.73 -26.89
N VAL A 251 -17.89 -21.60 -28.16
CA VAL A 251 -16.97 -21.12 -29.20
C VAL A 251 -17.37 -19.70 -29.60
N LEU A 252 -16.39 -18.80 -29.60
CA LEU A 252 -16.51 -17.42 -30.05
C LEU A 252 -15.82 -17.34 -31.42
N ARG A 253 -16.56 -16.94 -32.46
CA ARG A 253 -16.04 -16.74 -33.82
C ARG A 253 -15.88 -15.26 -34.08
N TYR A 254 -14.66 -14.85 -34.40
CA TYR A 254 -14.30 -13.49 -34.78
C TYR A 254 -14.24 -13.39 -36.31
N PRO A 255 -14.21 -12.16 -36.88
CA PRO A 255 -13.83 -11.95 -38.27
C PRO A 255 -12.48 -12.63 -38.59
N GLU A 256 -12.22 -12.92 -39.87
CA GLU A 256 -11.02 -13.65 -40.34
C GLU A 256 -10.91 -15.12 -39.88
N ASP A 257 -12.05 -15.79 -39.68
CA ASP A 257 -12.14 -17.21 -39.27
C ASP A 257 -11.42 -17.58 -37.96
N LYS A 258 -11.07 -16.58 -37.13
CA LYS A 258 -10.51 -16.80 -35.81
C LYS A 258 -11.57 -17.36 -34.87
N THR A 259 -11.44 -18.61 -34.48
CA THR A 259 -12.32 -19.28 -33.52
C THR A 259 -11.59 -19.53 -32.21
N VAL A 260 -12.20 -19.14 -31.09
CA VAL A 260 -11.64 -19.36 -29.76
C VAL A 260 -12.66 -20.01 -28.84
N ARG A 261 -12.22 -21.02 -28.10
CA ARG A 261 -13.07 -21.78 -27.19
C ARG A 261 -12.86 -21.30 -25.76
N ASN A 262 -13.95 -21.00 -25.07
CA ASN A 262 -13.92 -20.42 -23.73
C ASN A 262 -14.87 -21.17 -22.80
N VAL A 263 -14.59 -21.12 -21.50
CA VAL A 263 -15.49 -21.68 -20.48
C VAL A 263 -16.70 -20.77 -20.30
N THR A 264 -17.86 -21.37 -20.03
CA THR A 264 -19.10 -20.64 -19.74
C THR A 264 -18.89 -19.61 -18.62
N GLY A 265 -19.47 -18.42 -18.79
CA GLY A 265 -19.28 -17.27 -17.88
C GLY A 265 -18.10 -16.35 -18.20
N THR A 266 -17.30 -16.65 -19.22
CA THR A 266 -16.28 -15.73 -19.76
C THR A 266 -16.93 -14.67 -20.64
N THR A 267 -16.68 -13.38 -20.39
CA THR A 267 -17.18 -12.29 -21.25
C THR A 267 -16.38 -12.21 -22.57
N ILE A 268 -16.92 -11.54 -23.60
CA ILE A 268 -16.24 -11.37 -24.90
C ILE A 268 -14.87 -10.70 -24.72
N LEU A 269 -14.79 -9.62 -23.93
CA LEU A 269 -13.53 -8.91 -23.67
C LEU A 269 -12.50 -9.81 -22.96
N GLU A 270 -12.94 -10.65 -22.01
CA GLU A 270 -12.06 -11.60 -21.34
C GLU A 270 -11.57 -12.68 -22.31
N ALA A 271 -12.46 -13.22 -23.14
CA ALA A 271 -12.13 -14.18 -24.18
C ALA A 271 -11.10 -13.61 -25.17
N SER A 272 -11.30 -12.38 -25.65
CA SER A 272 -10.36 -11.66 -26.51
C SER A 272 -8.98 -11.55 -25.86
N ARG A 273 -8.92 -11.09 -24.59
CA ARG A 273 -7.65 -10.93 -23.85
C ARG A 273 -6.92 -12.25 -23.59
N MET A 274 -7.64 -13.31 -23.24
CA MET A 274 -7.02 -14.62 -22.99
C MET A 274 -6.32 -15.15 -24.24
N HIS A 275 -6.92 -14.93 -25.41
CA HIS A 275 -6.42 -15.40 -26.70
C HIS A 275 -5.57 -14.37 -27.46
N GLY A 276 -5.28 -13.21 -26.86
CA GLY A 276 -4.46 -12.17 -27.51
C GLY A 276 -5.13 -11.52 -28.72
N ILE A 277 -6.45 -11.57 -28.81
CA ILE A 277 -7.22 -10.93 -29.89
C ILE A 277 -7.38 -9.44 -29.54
N PRO A 278 -6.94 -8.51 -30.41
CA PRO A 278 -7.14 -7.08 -30.21
C PRO A 278 -8.64 -6.77 -30.10
N HIS A 279 -9.02 -6.07 -29.02
CA HIS A 279 -10.39 -5.64 -28.81
C HIS A 279 -10.36 -4.26 -28.15
N ALA A 280 -11.03 -3.29 -28.76
CA ALA A 280 -11.04 -1.91 -28.28
C ALA A 280 -11.62 -1.86 -26.86
N ALA A 281 -10.81 -1.41 -25.89
CA ALA A 281 -11.21 -1.32 -24.49
C ALA A 281 -10.50 -0.14 -23.82
N VAL A 282 -10.92 1.08 -24.15
CA VAL A 282 -10.30 2.35 -23.71
C VAL A 282 -10.20 2.45 -22.16
N CYS A 283 -11.17 1.88 -21.45
CA CYS A 283 -11.26 1.86 -19.99
C CYS A 283 -10.65 0.60 -19.37
N GLY A 284 -10.08 -0.30 -20.16
CA GLY A 284 -9.47 -1.53 -19.67
C GLY A 284 -10.44 -2.46 -18.92
N GLY A 285 -11.75 -2.34 -19.15
CA GLY A 285 -12.79 -3.06 -18.39
C GLY A 285 -13.12 -2.44 -17.03
N ARG A 286 -12.65 -1.22 -16.74
CA ARG A 286 -12.85 -0.50 -15.46
C ARG A 286 -13.88 0.62 -15.55
N GLY A 287 -14.58 0.79 -16.67
CA GLY A 287 -15.60 1.82 -16.89
C GLY A 287 -16.65 1.41 -17.92
N ARG A 288 -17.68 2.25 -18.10
CA ARG A 288 -18.56 2.18 -19.27
C ARG A 288 -17.75 2.73 -20.45
N CYS A 289 -17.12 1.85 -21.21
CA CYS A 289 -16.72 2.22 -22.56
C CYS A 289 -17.87 1.83 -23.46
N SER A 290 -18.39 2.78 -24.22
CA SER A 290 -18.88 2.45 -25.54
C SER A 290 -17.73 1.78 -26.30
N THR A 291 -18.03 0.64 -26.91
CA THR A 291 -17.35 0.24 -28.15
C THR A 291 -17.60 1.31 -29.20
#